data_AF-A0A3C0UXM1-F1
#
_entry.id   AF-A0A3C0UXM1-F1
#
_cell.length_a   1.000
_cell.length_b   1.000
_cell.length_c   1.000
_cell.angle_alpha   90.00
_cell.angle_beta   90.00
_cell.angle_gamma   90.00
#
_symmetry.space_group_name_H-M   'P 1'
#
loop_
_entity.id
_entity.type
_entity.pdbx_description
1 polymer ?
#
loop_
_entity_poly.entity_id
_entity_poly.type
_entity_poly.pdbx_seq_one_letter_code
_entity_poly.pdbx_strand_id
1 'polypeptide(L)'
;MNWSGGKDSALSLYHVLQHPTLEVTQLLTTVNEAYGRVSMHGVREELLDQQAQALGLPLVKLRLPETVSMEEYHHRMAETLTPLVASGITHSVFGDIFLEDLRQHREERLRPLGLTGVFPLWKRASLELLNEFWANGFQTIVVSVNGDVLDKSFCGRVLDADFVKDLPSHIDPCGENGEFHTFVFDAPYFSEPIRFQIGETVEKTYHYTTAEGTAITTTYFFTDLVPPMPIQ
;
A
#
# COMPACT_ATOMS: atom_id res chain seq x y z
N MET A 1 -7.66 -8.74 3.74
CA MET A 1 -6.30 -8.17 3.70
C MET A 1 -6.38 -6.76 3.14
N ASN A 2 -5.90 -5.74 3.85
CA ASN A 2 -5.79 -4.39 3.27
C ASN A 2 -4.56 -4.36 2.36
N TRP A 3 -4.82 -4.38 1.06
CA TRP A 3 -3.81 -4.56 0.03
C TRP A 3 -3.53 -3.23 -0.64
N SER A 4 -2.36 -2.63 -0.41
CA SER A 4 -1.94 -1.42 -1.13
C SER A 4 -1.17 -1.73 -2.41
N GLY A 5 -0.80 -3.01 -2.61
CA GLY A 5 0.09 -3.43 -3.68
C GLY A 5 1.57 -3.15 -3.41
N GLY A 6 1.90 -2.54 -2.27
CA GLY A 6 3.28 -2.25 -1.85
C GLY A 6 3.87 -3.29 -0.89
N LYS A 7 5.17 -3.12 -0.62
CA LYS A 7 6.02 -4.07 0.11
C LYS A 7 5.45 -4.52 1.47
N ASP A 8 4.87 -3.61 2.25
CA ASP A 8 4.42 -3.92 3.62
C ASP A 8 3.14 -4.76 3.60
N SER A 9 2.23 -4.45 2.68
CA SER A 9 1.05 -5.29 2.45
C SER A 9 1.45 -6.68 1.93
N ALA A 10 2.45 -6.76 1.05
CA ALA A 10 2.93 -8.04 0.55
C ALA A 10 3.58 -8.90 1.64
N LEU A 11 4.50 -8.34 2.42
CA LEU A 11 5.12 -9.08 3.51
C LEU A 11 4.11 -9.45 4.62
N SER A 12 3.14 -8.59 4.88
CA SER A 12 2.05 -8.93 5.82
C SER A 12 1.21 -10.10 5.35
N LEU A 13 0.87 -10.12 4.04
CA LEU A 13 0.17 -11.26 3.46
C LEU A 13 0.99 -12.54 3.57
N TYR A 14 2.31 -12.46 3.31
CA TYR A 14 3.23 -13.60 3.47
C TYR A 14 3.13 -14.24 4.86
N HIS A 15 3.15 -13.43 5.91
CA HIS A 15 3.03 -13.94 7.29
C HIS A 15 1.64 -14.50 7.58
N VAL A 16 0.58 -13.84 7.11
CA VAL A 16 -0.79 -14.30 7.39
C VAL A 16 -1.10 -15.61 6.66
N LEU A 17 -0.59 -15.83 5.46
CA LEU A 17 -0.76 -17.10 4.73
C LEU A 17 -0.12 -18.30 5.45
N GLN A 18 0.83 -18.06 6.36
CA GLN A 18 1.47 -19.09 7.18
C GLN A 18 0.82 -19.22 8.56
N HIS A 19 -0.13 -18.35 8.90
CA HIS A 19 -0.76 -18.36 10.21
C HIS A 19 -1.78 -19.50 10.31
N PRO A 20 -1.68 -20.41 11.30
CA PRO A 20 -2.43 -21.67 11.31
C PRO A 20 -3.95 -21.52 11.47
N THR A 21 -4.42 -20.33 11.84
CA THR A 21 -5.84 -20.05 12.15
C THR A 21 -6.44 -18.90 11.34
N LEU A 22 -5.70 -18.31 10.41
CA LEU A 22 -6.21 -17.22 9.57
C LEU A 22 -6.33 -17.69 8.13
N GLU A 23 -7.43 -17.33 7.50
CA GLU A 23 -7.68 -17.56 6.09
C GLU A 23 -7.88 -16.21 5.41
N VAL A 24 -7.11 -15.94 4.35
CA VAL A 24 -7.27 -14.72 3.55
C VAL A 24 -8.24 -14.99 2.42
N THR A 25 -9.44 -14.44 2.51
CA THR A 25 -10.50 -14.65 1.52
C THR A 25 -10.68 -13.50 0.54
N GLN A 26 -10.22 -12.30 0.91
CA GLN A 26 -10.45 -11.07 0.15
C GLN A 26 -9.29 -10.08 0.32
N LEU A 27 -8.97 -9.38 -0.76
CA LEU A 27 -8.17 -8.16 -0.77
C LEU A 27 -9.11 -6.93 -0.71
N LEU A 28 -8.68 -5.88 -0.04
CA LEU A 28 -9.36 -4.59 0.00
C LEU A 28 -8.36 -3.49 -0.35
N THR A 29 -8.65 -2.69 -1.38
CA THR A 29 -7.81 -1.58 -1.80
C THR A 29 -8.63 -0.32 -2.00
N THR A 30 -8.10 0.82 -1.55
CA THR A 30 -8.68 2.13 -1.86
C THR A 30 -8.15 2.65 -3.20
N VAL A 31 -9.06 3.01 -4.09
CA VAL A 31 -8.77 3.52 -5.43
C VAL A 31 -9.42 4.88 -5.60
N ASN A 32 -8.66 5.82 -6.17
CA ASN A 32 -9.16 7.11 -6.60
C ASN A 32 -9.97 6.95 -7.89
N GLU A 33 -11.27 7.26 -7.82
CA GLU A 33 -12.23 7.09 -8.91
C GLU A 33 -11.95 8.00 -10.11
N ALA A 34 -11.46 9.22 -9.87
CA ALA A 34 -11.19 10.17 -10.94
C ALA A 34 -9.99 9.76 -11.82
N TYR A 35 -9.02 9.06 -11.23
CA TYR A 35 -7.76 8.74 -11.89
C TYR A 35 -7.55 7.25 -12.17
N GLY A 36 -8.38 6.37 -11.62
CA GLY A 36 -8.19 4.92 -11.72
C GLY A 36 -6.84 4.49 -11.14
N ARG A 37 -6.48 5.03 -9.96
CA ARG A 37 -5.18 4.79 -9.32
C ARG A 37 -5.31 4.44 -7.85
N VAL A 38 -4.43 3.56 -7.37
CA VAL A 38 -4.30 3.23 -5.95
C VAL A 38 -3.96 4.50 -5.17
N SER A 39 -4.73 4.80 -4.12
CA SER A 39 -4.52 5.98 -3.29
C SER A 39 -3.13 5.97 -2.65
N MET A 40 -2.49 7.14 -2.53
CA MET A 40 -1.11 7.36 -2.05
C MET A 40 0.02 6.77 -2.91
N HIS A 41 -0.18 5.61 -3.53
CA HIS A 41 0.83 4.94 -4.35
C HIS A 41 0.85 5.46 -5.78
N GLY A 42 -0.29 5.92 -6.31
CA GLY A 42 -0.40 6.41 -7.69
C GLY A 42 -0.30 5.31 -8.75
N VAL A 43 -0.37 4.04 -8.37
CA VAL A 43 -0.29 2.89 -9.29
C VAL A 43 -1.62 2.72 -10.03
N ARG A 44 -1.57 2.39 -11.33
CA ARG A 44 -2.74 2.13 -12.17
C ARG A 44 -3.58 0.97 -11.67
N GLU A 45 -4.91 1.10 -11.71
CA GLU A 45 -5.85 0.07 -11.28
C GLU A 45 -5.65 -1.26 -12.01
N GLU A 46 -5.21 -1.23 -13.28
CA GLU A 46 -4.94 -2.44 -14.07
C GLU A 46 -3.78 -3.28 -13.53
N LEU A 47 -2.77 -2.65 -12.91
CA LEU A 47 -1.65 -3.38 -12.28
C LEU A 47 -2.05 -3.96 -10.93
N LEU A 48 -2.91 -3.26 -10.20
CA LEU A 48 -3.55 -3.79 -8.98
C LEU A 48 -4.38 -5.04 -9.30
N ASP A 49 -5.15 -5.01 -10.39
CA ASP A 49 -5.94 -6.17 -10.84
C ASP A 49 -5.05 -7.35 -11.21
N GLN A 50 -3.92 -7.10 -11.87
CA GLN A 50 -2.94 -8.14 -12.18
C GLN A 50 -2.32 -8.73 -10.91
N GLN A 51 -2.02 -7.93 -9.88
CA GLN A 51 -1.58 -8.48 -8.58
C GLN A 51 -2.65 -9.39 -7.97
N ALA A 52 -3.91 -8.97 -7.96
CA ALA A 52 -5.01 -9.78 -7.43
C ALA A 52 -5.19 -11.10 -8.22
N GLN A 53 -5.06 -11.05 -9.54
CA GLN A 53 -5.09 -12.23 -10.41
C GLN A 53 -3.92 -13.18 -10.12
N ALA A 54 -2.69 -12.65 -10.00
CA ALA A 54 -1.51 -13.45 -9.70
C ALA A 54 -1.57 -14.07 -8.29
N LEU A 55 -2.25 -13.41 -7.34
CA LEU A 55 -2.56 -13.93 -6.01
C LEU A 55 -3.64 -15.01 -6.01
N GLY A 56 -4.51 -15.03 -7.02
CA GLY A 56 -5.73 -15.86 -7.01
C GLY A 56 -6.74 -15.46 -5.94
N LEU A 57 -6.70 -14.19 -5.48
CA LEU A 57 -7.59 -13.67 -4.44
C LEU A 57 -8.55 -12.62 -5.02
N PRO A 58 -9.85 -12.65 -4.67
CA PRO A 58 -10.76 -11.61 -5.11
C PRO A 58 -10.42 -10.26 -4.46
N LEU A 59 -10.66 -9.20 -5.23
CA LEU A 59 -10.31 -7.83 -4.87
C LEU A 59 -11.55 -6.96 -4.75
N VAL A 60 -11.74 -6.40 -3.56
CA VAL A 60 -12.74 -5.37 -3.27
C VAL A 60 -12.08 -4.01 -3.40
N LYS A 61 -12.67 -3.13 -4.21
CA LYS A 61 -12.17 -1.76 -4.42
C LYS A 61 -13.08 -0.76 -3.72
N LEU A 62 -12.57 -0.11 -2.68
CA LEU A 62 -13.19 1.08 -2.11
C LEU A 62 -12.89 2.26 -3.02
N ARG A 63 -13.89 2.73 -3.77
CA ARG A 63 -13.76 3.88 -4.68
C ARG A 63 -14.06 5.18 -3.96
N LEU A 64 -13.09 6.09 -4.00
CA LEU A 64 -13.21 7.42 -3.42
C LEU A 64 -13.00 8.49 -4.49
N PRO A 65 -13.74 9.62 -4.43
CA PRO A 65 -13.42 10.79 -5.23
C PRO A 65 -12.05 11.35 -4.84
N GLU A 66 -11.51 12.25 -5.68
CA GLU A 66 -10.22 12.90 -5.42
C GLU A 66 -10.20 13.66 -4.09
N THR A 67 -11.26 14.41 -3.81
CA THR A 67 -11.45 15.11 -2.55
C THR A 67 -12.57 14.43 -1.78
N VAL A 68 -12.22 13.90 -0.61
CA VAL A 68 -13.16 13.21 0.27
C VAL A 68 -13.00 13.76 1.68
N SER A 69 -14.11 14.08 2.33
CA SER A 69 -14.06 14.43 3.75
C SER A 69 -13.75 13.19 4.58
N MET A 70 -13.19 13.36 5.77
CA MET A 70 -12.98 12.23 6.68
C MET A 70 -14.28 11.51 7.05
N GLU A 71 -15.39 12.26 7.14
CA GLU A 71 -16.71 11.68 7.40
C GLU A 71 -17.17 10.77 6.25
N GLU A 72 -17.08 11.25 5.01
CA GLU A 72 -17.46 10.48 3.81
C GLU A 72 -16.54 9.27 3.62
N TYR A 73 -15.24 9.43 3.89
CA TYR A 73 -14.29 8.32 3.87
C TYR A 73 -14.71 7.21 4.84
N HIS A 74 -15.01 7.57 6.09
CA HIS A 74 -15.45 6.60 7.09
C HIS A 74 -16.78 5.94 6.72
N HIS A 75 -17.73 6.72 6.19
CA HIS A 75 -19.02 6.21 5.75
C HIS A 75 -18.85 5.14 4.66
N ARG A 76 -18.14 5.46 3.57
CA ARG A 76 -17.90 4.52 2.47
C ARG A 76 -17.09 3.31 2.89
N MET A 77 -16.12 3.49 3.78
CA MET A 77 -15.37 2.37 4.34
C MET A 77 -16.29 1.40 5.10
N ALA A 78 -17.17 1.93 5.97
CA ALA A 78 -18.13 1.10 6.70
C ALA A 78 -19.13 0.40 5.75
N GLU A 79 -19.64 1.09 4.74
CA GLU A 79 -20.51 0.50 3.71
C GLU A 79 -19.81 -0.62 2.94
N THR A 80 -18.53 -0.44 2.61
CA THR A 80 -17.73 -1.46 1.90
C THR A 80 -17.44 -2.68 2.78
N LEU A 81 -17.18 -2.46 4.07
CA LEU A 81 -16.86 -3.54 5.01
C LEU A 81 -18.10 -4.30 5.50
N THR A 82 -19.28 -3.67 5.55
CA THR A 82 -20.52 -4.30 6.02
C THR A 82 -20.86 -5.63 5.32
N PRO A 83 -20.89 -5.74 3.98
CA PRO A 83 -21.16 -7.02 3.32
C PRO A 83 -20.05 -8.05 3.55
N LEU A 84 -18.80 -7.60 3.74
CA LEU A 84 -17.67 -8.49 4.05
C LEU A 84 -17.84 -9.12 5.44
N VAL A 85 -18.20 -8.32 6.45
CA VAL A 85 -18.54 -8.81 7.79
C VAL A 85 -19.73 -9.77 7.73
N ALA A 86 -20.77 -9.44 6.97
CA ALA A 86 -21.94 -10.30 6.80
C ALA A 86 -21.61 -11.66 6.14
N SER A 87 -20.55 -11.72 5.33
CA SER A 87 -20.02 -12.97 4.77
C SER A 87 -19.12 -13.79 5.72
N GLY A 88 -18.95 -13.34 6.97
CA GLY A 88 -18.17 -14.04 7.99
C GLY A 88 -16.74 -13.55 8.18
N ILE A 89 -16.34 -12.44 7.54
CA ILE A 89 -15.02 -11.83 7.78
C ILE A 89 -14.99 -11.24 9.19
N THR A 90 -14.01 -11.69 9.98
CA THR A 90 -13.82 -11.30 11.39
C THR A 90 -12.55 -10.49 11.64
N HIS A 91 -11.61 -10.51 10.69
CA HIS A 91 -10.29 -9.91 10.84
C HIS A 91 -9.95 -8.98 9.66
N SER A 92 -9.24 -7.91 9.95
CA SER A 92 -8.69 -6.97 8.97
C SER A 92 -7.18 -6.87 9.19
N VAL A 93 -6.40 -7.26 8.20
CA VAL A 93 -4.94 -7.31 8.26
C VAL A 93 -4.36 -6.05 7.63
N PHE A 94 -3.37 -5.44 8.27
CA PHE A 94 -2.65 -4.28 7.74
C PHE A 94 -1.13 -4.45 7.82
N GLY A 95 -0.42 -3.67 6.99
CA GLY A 95 1.03 -3.68 6.92
C GLY A 95 1.74 -2.62 7.75
N ASP A 96 1.03 -1.91 8.63
CA ASP A 96 1.61 -0.88 9.50
C ASP A 96 2.71 -1.46 10.39
N ILE A 97 3.80 -0.71 10.57
CA ILE A 97 5.00 -1.16 11.29
C ILE A 97 5.12 -0.46 12.64
N PHE A 98 5.03 0.88 12.69
CA PHE A 98 5.38 1.65 13.91
C PHE A 98 4.38 2.72 14.34
N LEU A 99 3.54 3.23 13.44
CA LEU A 99 2.69 4.41 13.72
C LEU A 99 1.53 4.08 14.68
N GLU A 100 1.77 4.25 15.98
CA GLU A 100 0.82 3.85 17.05
C GLU A 100 -0.53 4.56 16.93
N ASP A 101 -0.54 5.86 16.60
CA ASP A 101 -1.77 6.62 16.39
C ASP A 101 -2.58 6.09 15.20
N LEU A 102 -1.90 5.70 14.12
CA LEU A 102 -2.54 5.11 12.93
C LEU A 102 -3.14 3.74 13.26
N ARG A 103 -2.40 2.91 14.00
CA ARG A 103 -2.90 1.62 14.49
C ARG A 103 -4.15 1.80 15.37
N GLN A 104 -4.09 2.68 16.36
CA GLN A 104 -5.21 2.96 17.25
C GLN A 104 -6.43 3.45 16.47
N HIS A 105 -6.22 4.39 15.54
CA HIS A 105 -7.27 4.87 14.66
C HIS A 105 -7.93 3.73 13.88
N ARG A 106 -7.14 2.83 13.26
CA ARG A 106 -7.68 1.65 12.55
C ARG A 106 -8.49 0.74 13.47
N GLU A 107 -7.96 0.41 14.65
CA GLU A 107 -8.66 -0.45 15.63
C GLU A 107 -9.98 0.18 16.10
N GLU A 108 -10.01 1.49 16.34
CA GLU A 108 -11.23 2.23 16.68
C GLU A 108 -12.27 2.21 15.56
N ARG A 109 -11.85 2.28 14.29
CA ARG A 109 -12.77 2.20 13.13
C ARG A 109 -13.32 0.79 12.91
N LEU A 110 -12.55 -0.24 13.25
CA LEU A 110 -12.96 -1.64 13.09
C LEU A 110 -13.90 -2.11 14.21
N ARG A 111 -13.74 -1.59 15.43
CA ARG A 111 -14.50 -2.01 16.62
C ARG A 111 -16.02 -1.97 16.44
N PRO A 112 -16.65 -0.91 15.87
CA PRO A 112 -18.10 -0.88 15.65
C PRO A 112 -18.61 -1.94 14.67
N LEU A 113 -17.74 -2.46 13.79
CA LEU A 113 -18.05 -3.49 12.81
C LEU A 113 -17.80 -4.91 13.34
N GLY A 114 -17.30 -5.05 14.58
CA GLY A 114 -16.93 -6.34 15.16
C GLY A 114 -15.67 -6.97 14.53
N LEU A 115 -14.86 -6.17 13.83
CA LEU A 115 -13.62 -6.63 13.18
C LEU A 115 -12.42 -6.50 14.12
N THR A 116 -11.52 -7.48 14.08
CA THR A 116 -10.24 -7.47 14.79
C THR A 116 -9.11 -7.04 13.85
N GLY A 117 -8.33 -6.03 14.24
CA GLY A 117 -7.13 -5.61 13.51
C GLY A 117 -5.96 -6.58 13.73
N VAL A 118 -5.26 -6.95 12.66
CA VAL A 118 -4.06 -7.80 12.71
C VAL A 118 -2.90 -7.05 12.03
N PHE A 119 -1.76 -6.98 12.72
CA PHE A 119 -0.59 -6.19 12.30
C PHE A 119 0.68 -7.06 12.33
N PRO A 120 0.93 -7.88 11.29
CA PRO A 120 2.01 -8.88 11.31
C PRO A 120 3.42 -8.29 11.43
N LEU A 121 3.62 -7.05 10.96
CA LEU A 121 4.92 -6.39 10.92
C LEU A 121 5.18 -5.50 12.14
N TRP A 122 4.21 -5.42 13.06
CA TRP A 122 4.21 -4.42 14.12
C TRP A 122 5.48 -4.47 15.00
N LYS A 123 6.12 -3.31 15.15
CA LYS A 123 7.34 -3.09 15.96
C LYS A 123 8.55 -3.93 15.54
N ARG A 124 8.58 -4.42 14.29
CA ARG A 124 9.76 -5.09 13.70
C ARG A 124 10.67 -4.07 13.02
N ALA A 125 11.98 -4.25 13.10
CA ALA A 125 12.93 -3.29 12.55
C ALA A 125 12.88 -3.21 11.01
N SER A 126 12.91 -2.01 10.43
CA SER A 126 12.77 -1.80 8.97
C SER A 126 13.79 -2.59 8.14
N LEU A 127 15.06 -2.59 8.55
CA LEU A 127 16.10 -3.37 7.86
C LEU A 127 15.92 -4.88 8.01
N GLU A 128 15.38 -5.36 9.14
CA GLU A 128 15.05 -6.77 9.31
C GLU A 128 13.95 -7.17 8.32
N LEU A 129 12.89 -6.36 8.22
CA LEU A 129 11.79 -6.56 7.29
C LEU A 129 12.24 -6.56 5.83
N LEU A 130 13.09 -5.63 5.41
CA LEU A 130 13.63 -5.61 4.04
C LEU A 130 14.52 -6.81 3.74
N ASN A 131 15.39 -7.19 4.68
CA ASN A 131 16.23 -8.37 4.51
C ASN A 131 15.38 -9.63 4.38
N GLU A 132 14.33 -9.77 5.17
CA GLU A 132 13.35 -10.85 5.01
C GLU A 132 12.64 -10.78 3.66
N PHE A 133 12.19 -9.60 3.25
CA PHE A 133 11.53 -9.36 1.97
C PHE A 133 12.38 -9.86 0.80
N TRP A 134 13.65 -9.47 0.73
CA TRP A 134 14.55 -9.93 -0.32
C TRP A 134 14.92 -11.41 -0.20
N ALA A 135 15.13 -11.92 1.03
CA ALA A 135 15.46 -13.31 1.26
C ALA A 135 14.34 -14.27 0.80
N ASN A 136 13.08 -13.82 0.85
CA ASN A 136 11.93 -14.57 0.35
C ASN A 136 11.63 -14.31 -1.14
N GLY A 137 12.51 -13.62 -1.87
CA GLY A 137 12.41 -13.45 -3.32
C GLY A 137 11.42 -12.38 -3.78
N PHE A 138 10.95 -11.51 -2.90
CA PHE A 138 10.09 -10.41 -3.31
C PHE A 138 10.86 -9.37 -4.11
N GLN A 139 10.20 -8.79 -5.11
CA GLN A 139 10.72 -7.69 -5.90
C GLN A 139 9.72 -6.53 -5.94
N THR A 140 10.21 -5.32 -5.71
CA THR A 140 9.38 -4.13 -5.62
C THR A 140 10.09 -2.90 -6.18
N ILE A 141 9.33 -2.01 -6.78
CA ILE A 141 9.80 -0.75 -7.37
C ILE A 141 9.19 0.43 -6.62
N VAL A 142 9.97 1.49 -6.40
CA VAL A 142 9.48 2.73 -5.81
C VAL A 142 8.67 3.50 -6.84
N VAL A 143 7.42 3.81 -6.51
CA VAL A 143 6.45 4.44 -7.44
C VAL A 143 6.01 5.83 -7.01
N SER A 144 6.21 6.18 -5.74
CA SER A 144 5.92 7.50 -5.20
C SER A 144 7.02 7.88 -4.21
N VAL A 145 7.45 9.14 -4.24
CA VAL A 145 8.44 9.70 -3.31
C VAL A 145 7.93 11.05 -2.82
N ASN A 146 8.02 11.30 -1.52
CA ASN A 146 7.80 12.63 -0.94
C ASN A 146 9.02 13.52 -1.23
N GLY A 147 8.82 14.49 -2.12
CA GLY A 147 9.85 15.42 -2.59
C GLY A 147 10.37 16.38 -1.52
N ASP A 148 9.69 16.51 -0.38
CA ASP A 148 10.15 17.37 0.72
C ASP A 148 11.29 16.71 1.53
N VAL A 149 11.42 15.38 1.45
CA VAL A 149 12.39 14.61 2.26
C VAL A 149 13.31 13.72 1.43
N LEU A 150 12.93 13.36 0.20
CA LEU A 150 13.71 12.45 -0.64
C LEU A 150 13.69 12.90 -2.11
N ASP A 151 14.85 12.83 -2.77
CA ASP A 151 15.00 13.31 -4.14
C ASP A 151 14.21 12.45 -5.15
N LYS A 152 13.70 13.09 -6.22
CA LYS A 152 12.91 12.40 -7.25
C LYS A 152 13.65 11.24 -7.93
N SER A 153 15.00 11.23 -7.92
CA SER A 153 15.81 10.15 -8.47
C SER A 153 15.60 8.80 -7.78
N PHE A 154 14.98 8.78 -6.59
CA PHE A 154 14.59 7.54 -5.93
C PHE A 154 13.36 6.88 -6.57
N CYS A 155 12.52 7.65 -7.26
CA CYS A 155 11.32 7.15 -7.92
C CYS A 155 11.69 6.35 -9.18
N GLY A 156 11.03 5.22 -9.41
CA GLY A 156 11.32 4.30 -10.52
C GLY A 156 12.49 3.34 -10.28
N ARG A 157 13.12 3.37 -9.09
CA ARG A 157 14.18 2.42 -8.72
C ARG A 157 13.60 1.17 -8.09
N VAL A 158 14.23 0.03 -8.33
CA VAL A 158 14.00 -1.19 -7.54
C VAL A 158 14.49 -0.92 -6.11
N LEU A 159 13.70 -1.35 -5.12
CA LEU A 159 14.09 -1.31 -3.72
C LEU A 159 14.96 -2.53 -3.42
N ASP A 160 16.27 -2.35 -3.50
CA ASP A 160 17.30 -3.35 -3.19
C ASP A 160 18.31 -2.81 -2.17
N ALA A 161 19.39 -3.56 -1.93
CA ALA A 161 20.44 -3.16 -1.00
C ALA A 161 21.17 -1.88 -1.43
N ASP A 162 21.31 -1.63 -2.74
CA ASP A 162 21.94 -0.42 -3.26
C ASP A 162 21.02 0.79 -3.09
N PHE A 163 19.70 0.63 -3.26
CA PHE A 163 18.72 1.65 -2.90
C PHE A 163 18.86 2.07 -1.44
N VAL A 164 18.90 1.12 -0.51
CA VAL A 164 19.00 1.41 0.93
C VAL A 164 20.33 2.07 1.28
N LYS A 165 21.42 1.68 0.61
CA LYS A 165 22.73 2.31 0.79
C LYS A 165 22.75 3.78 0.35
N ASP A 166 21.99 4.10 -0.69
CA ASP A 166 21.88 5.47 -1.19
C ASP A 166 20.93 6.34 -0.38
N LEU A 167 20.07 5.76 0.47
CA LEU A 167 19.14 6.52 1.31
C LEU A 167 19.89 7.45 2.28
N PRO A 168 19.42 8.70 2.45
CA PRO A 168 19.86 9.54 3.55
C PRO A 168 19.62 8.85 4.90
N SER A 169 20.54 8.98 5.84
CA SER A 169 20.51 8.25 7.12
C SER A 169 19.31 8.53 8.03
N HIS A 170 18.53 9.57 7.73
CA HIS A 170 17.33 9.96 8.47
C HIS A 170 16.03 9.41 7.86
N ILE A 171 16.10 8.83 6.66
CA ILE A 171 14.95 8.25 5.97
C ILE A 171 14.77 6.82 6.46
N ASP A 172 13.54 6.46 6.83
CA ASP A 172 13.24 5.08 7.19
C ASP A 172 13.42 4.18 5.95
N PRO A 173 14.17 3.05 6.06
CA PRO A 173 14.36 2.14 4.92
C PRO A 173 13.06 1.53 4.39
N CYS A 174 12.01 1.45 5.20
CA CYS A 174 10.68 1.05 4.77
C CYS A 174 9.81 2.26 4.37
N GLY A 175 10.26 3.50 4.44
CA GLY A 175 9.42 4.66 4.11
C GLY A 175 8.13 4.74 4.94
N GLU A 176 8.15 4.24 6.18
CA GLU A 176 6.97 4.16 7.08
C GLU A 176 6.35 5.54 7.36
N ASN A 177 7.12 6.63 7.30
CA ASN A 177 6.64 7.99 7.54
C ASN A 177 6.11 8.67 6.27
N GLY A 178 5.91 7.91 5.19
CA GLY A 178 5.44 8.42 3.91
C GLY A 178 6.55 8.98 3.02
N GLU A 179 7.82 8.64 3.29
CA GLU A 179 8.95 9.08 2.47
C GLU A 179 8.86 8.52 1.04
N PHE A 180 8.36 7.29 0.89
CA PHE A 180 8.09 6.69 -0.42
C PHE A 180 7.11 5.52 -0.35
N HIS A 181 6.48 5.21 -1.48
CA HIS A 181 5.62 4.05 -1.65
C HIS A 181 6.12 3.16 -2.78
N THR A 182 5.79 1.87 -2.70
CA THR A 182 6.29 0.85 -3.62
C THR A 182 5.17 0.08 -4.30
N PHE A 183 5.53 -0.63 -5.38
CA PHE A 183 4.70 -1.59 -6.09
C PHE A 183 5.44 -2.92 -6.20
N VAL A 184 4.88 -3.97 -5.61
CA VAL A 184 5.43 -5.33 -5.67
C VAL A 184 5.06 -5.97 -6.99
N PHE A 185 6.05 -6.28 -7.80
CA PHE A 185 5.85 -6.89 -9.10
C PHE A 185 6.23 -8.37 -9.14
N ASP A 186 6.89 -8.88 -8.10
CA ASP A 186 7.15 -10.31 -7.95
C ASP A 186 7.13 -10.68 -6.46
N ALA A 187 6.56 -11.84 -6.15
CA ALA A 187 6.38 -12.34 -4.80
C ALA A 187 6.30 -13.88 -4.82
N PRO A 188 6.74 -14.58 -3.76
CA PRO A 188 6.78 -16.04 -3.71
C PRO A 188 5.43 -16.74 -3.88
N TYR A 189 4.33 -16.02 -3.64
CA TYR A 189 2.96 -16.52 -3.78
C TYR A 189 2.24 -15.99 -5.03
N PHE A 190 2.90 -15.21 -5.89
CA PHE A 190 2.35 -14.85 -7.20
C PHE A 190 2.50 -16.05 -8.14
N SER A 191 1.45 -16.34 -8.92
CA SER A 191 1.52 -17.36 -9.97
C SER A 191 2.49 -17.00 -11.09
N GLU A 192 2.66 -15.69 -11.35
CA GLU A 192 3.65 -15.12 -12.26
C GLU A 192 4.00 -13.66 -11.88
N PRO A 193 5.21 -13.17 -12.24
CA PRO A 193 5.56 -11.77 -12.04
C PRO A 193 4.70 -10.83 -12.90
N ILE A 194 4.35 -9.67 -12.33
CA ILE A 194 3.58 -8.63 -13.01
C ILE A 194 4.51 -7.83 -13.92
N ARG A 195 4.21 -7.82 -15.22
CA ARG A 195 4.99 -7.09 -16.22
C ARG A 195 4.50 -5.66 -16.35
N PHE A 196 5.43 -4.74 -16.54
CA PHE A 196 5.15 -3.33 -16.79
C PHE A 196 6.31 -2.67 -17.54
N GLN A 197 6.08 -1.47 -18.06
CA GLN A 197 7.09 -0.55 -18.53
C GLN A 197 7.13 0.66 -17.60
N ILE A 198 8.33 1.18 -17.33
CA ILE A 198 8.49 2.42 -16.57
C ILE A 198 8.10 3.58 -17.49
N GLY A 199 7.09 4.34 -17.09
CA GLY A 199 6.60 5.53 -17.78
C GLY A 199 7.22 6.81 -17.25
N GLU A 200 6.51 7.91 -17.40
CA GLU A 200 6.94 9.24 -16.95
C GLU A 200 6.88 9.36 -15.41
N THR A 201 7.83 10.11 -14.85
CA THR A 201 7.75 10.59 -13.47
C THR A 201 7.12 11.97 -13.44
N VAL A 202 5.97 12.11 -12.81
CA VAL A 202 5.23 13.37 -12.70
C VAL A 202 5.32 13.96 -11.29
N GLU A 203 5.34 15.27 -11.21
CA GLU A 203 5.30 16.03 -9.95
C GLU A 203 3.85 16.43 -9.62
N LYS A 204 3.44 16.26 -8.37
CA LYS A 204 2.14 16.71 -7.86
C LYS A 204 2.29 17.39 -6.51
N THR A 205 1.76 18.60 -6.41
CA THR A 205 1.70 19.36 -5.16
C THR A 205 0.32 19.25 -4.54
N TYR A 206 0.28 18.91 -3.25
CA TYR A 206 -0.94 18.80 -2.47
C TYR A 206 -0.97 19.89 -1.40
N HIS A 207 -2.16 20.44 -1.19
CA HIS A 207 -2.43 21.41 -0.14
C HIS A 207 -3.48 20.82 0.80
N TYR A 208 -3.16 20.70 2.08
CA TYR A 208 -4.12 20.27 3.08
C TYR A 208 -3.91 21.02 4.39
N THR A 209 -4.96 21.05 5.19
CA THR A 209 -4.95 21.71 6.50
C THR A 209 -4.93 20.63 7.58
N THR A 210 -3.99 20.70 8.52
CA THR A 210 -3.98 19.79 9.67
C THR A 210 -5.22 19.98 10.54
N ALA A 211 -5.48 19.03 11.44
CA ALA A 211 -6.54 19.18 12.44
C ALA A 211 -6.37 20.44 13.31
N GLU A 212 -5.14 20.93 13.49
CA GLU A 212 -4.83 22.17 14.22
C GLU A 212 -4.97 23.44 13.36
N GLY A 213 -5.41 23.33 12.11
CA GLY A 213 -5.59 24.48 11.22
C GLY A 213 -4.31 24.93 10.48
N THR A 214 -3.23 24.15 10.53
CA THR A 214 -1.98 24.51 9.84
C THR A 214 -2.06 24.10 8.38
N ALA A 215 -1.88 25.06 7.47
CA ALA A 215 -1.79 24.77 6.04
C ALA A 215 -0.43 24.14 5.73
N ILE A 216 -0.46 22.93 5.19
CA ILE A 216 0.71 22.19 4.70
C ILE A 216 0.63 22.13 3.19
N THR A 217 1.76 22.40 2.56
CA THR A 217 1.99 22.16 1.14
C THR A 217 3.10 21.13 1.03
N THR A 218 2.86 20.05 0.31
CA THR A 218 3.84 18.98 0.13
C THR A 218 3.83 18.52 -1.32
N THR A 219 5.00 18.12 -1.82
CA THR A 219 5.16 17.69 -3.20
C THR A 219 5.53 16.21 -3.25
N TYR A 220 4.89 15.47 -4.15
CA TYR A 220 5.19 14.07 -4.42
C TYR A 220 5.57 13.86 -5.88
N PHE A 221 6.53 12.97 -6.11
CA PHE A 221 6.92 12.49 -7.42
C PHE A 221 6.37 11.09 -7.64
N PHE A 222 5.60 10.88 -8.70
CA PHE A 222 5.00 9.59 -9.05
C PHE A 222 5.58 9.06 -10.35
N THR A 223 6.20 7.89 -10.33
CA THR A 223 6.63 7.19 -11.54
C THR A 223 5.51 6.29 -12.03
N ASP A 224 5.04 6.53 -13.25
CA ASP A 224 4.00 5.72 -13.85
C ASP A 224 4.52 4.33 -14.19
N LEU A 225 3.74 3.31 -13.90
CA LEU A 225 3.99 1.94 -14.35
C LEU A 225 2.91 1.59 -15.36
N VAL A 226 3.32 1.33 -16.61
CA VAL A 226 2.41 1.10 -17.73
C VAL A 226 2.31 -0.41 -17.99
N PRO A 227 1.10 -1.02 -17.87
CA PRO A 227 0.90 -2.40 -18.28
C PRO A 227 1.33 -2.62 -19.73
N PRO A 228 1.93 -3.77 -20.07
CA PRO A 228 2.18 -4.10 -21.47
C PRO A 228 0.85 -4.10 -22.23
N MET A 229 0.87 -3.55 -23.45
CA MET A 229 -0.28 -3.63 -24.35
C MET A 229 -0.71 -5.10 -24.50
N PRO A 230 -2.02 -5.41 -24.47
CA PRO A 230 -2.47 -6.75 -24.80
C PRO A 230 -1.96 -7.09 -26.20
N ILE A 231 -1.28 -8.23 -26.34
CA ILE A 231 -0.92 -8.77 -27.65
C ILE A 231 -2.25 -9.07 -28.35
N GLN A 232 -2.55 -8.32 -29.41
CA GLN A 232 -3.69 -8.59 -30.30
C GLN A 232 -3.50 -9.88 -31.09
#